data_AF-A0A945F944-F1
#
_entry.id   AF-A0A945F944-F1
#
_cell.length_a   1.000
_cell.length_b   1.000
_cell.length_c   1.000
_cell.angle_alpha   90.00
_cell.angle_beta   90.00
_cell.angle_gamma   90.00
#
_symmetry.space_group_name_H-M   'P 1'
#
loop_
_entity.id
_entity.type
_entity.pdbx_description
1 polymer ?
#
loop_
_entity_poly.entity_id
_entity_poly.type
_entity_poly.pdbx_seq_one_letter_code
_entity_poly.pdbx_strand_id
1 'polypeptide(L)'
;MPRLKKSFLFVCALIFLAIGTAWGQSVNSVLSELDQNYYYPQKQGLKSVSARVQWEQLDVASGSGKYLRNPDFIFTWQANSNEGLGKFSLAKEQEGDRFRELIRQINPFRELIIPLTLEQKFFNHEGRVQKGDKLLVRLNSKTESGGTYKLLVDPKEWVIRKLRLEQTHSPEDVKGEFRYIK
;
A
#
# COMPACT_ATOMS: atom_id res chain seq x y z
N MET A 1 67.52 15.26 39.93
CA MET A 1 66.28 15.54 40.69
C MET A 1 65.67 16.83 40.14
N PRO A 2 64.34 17.03 40.06
CA PRO A 2 63.27 16.11 39.68
C PRO A 2 62.33 16.68 38.57
N ARG A 3 61.83 15.76 37.73
CA ARG A 3 60.42 15.55 37.32
C ARG A 3 59.57 16.76 36.89
N LEU A 4 59.39 16.91 35.57
CA LEU A 4 58.24 17.59 34.98
C LEU A 4 56.95 16.79 35.26
N LYS A 5 55.90 17.53 35.60
CA LYS A 5 54.61 17.07 36.12
C LYS A 5 53.66 16.62 34.98
N LYS A 6 52.94 15.52 35.22
CA LYS A 6 51.47 15.31 35.06
C LYS A 6 50.79 16.04 33.87
N SER A 7 50.05 15.42 32.95
CA SER A 7 49.19 14.23 33.01
C SER A 7 48.81 13.84 31.58
N PHE A 8 49.07 12.61 31.17
CA PHE A 8 48.39 12.02 30.01
C PHE A 8 47.40 11.00 30.57
N LEU A 9 46.25 11.48 31.03
CA LEU A 9 45.12 10.62 31.37
C LEU A 9 44.50 10.16 30.06
N PHE A 10 45.00 9.03 29.56
CA PHE A 10 44.33 8.24 28.55
C PHE A 10 43.12 7.58 29.22
N VAL A 11 42.07 8.36 29.43
CA VAL A 11 40.72 7.84 29.70
C VAL A 11 39.92 8.06 28.42
N CYS A 12 40.33 7.36 27.37
CA CYS A 12 39.37 6.83 26.42
C CYS A 12 38.63 5.68 27.13
N ALA A 13 37.88 6.02 28.18
CA ALA A 13 36.67 5.29 28.47
C ALA A 13 35.75 5.58 27.29
N LEU A 14 35.96 4.81 26.22
CA LEU A 14 34.90 4.44 25.30
C LEU A 14 33.82 3.81 26.18
N ILE A 15 33.01 4.69 26.74
CA ILE A 15 31.62 4.46 26.97
C ILE A 15 31.07 4.19 25.56
N PHE A 16 31.30 2.96 25.07
CA PHE A 16 30.38 2.27 24.21
C PHE A 16 29.10 2.11 25.04
N LEU A 17 28.42 3.23 25.25
CA LEU A 17 26.98 3.26 25.27
C LEU A 17 26.62 2.75 23.88
N ALA A 18 26.52 1.43 23.77
CA ALA A 18 25.65 0.77 22.82
C ALA A 18 24.25 1.27 23.15
N ILE A 19 23.96 2.50 22.74
CA ILE A 19 22.60 2.97 22.52
C ILE A 19 22.13 2.04 21.41
N GLY A 20 21.46 0.97 21.81
CA GLY A 20 20.70 0.15 20.89
C GLY A 20 19.78 1.11 20.16
N THR A 21 20.10 1.36 18.89
CA THR A 21 19.23 2.12 17.98
C THR A 21 18.03 1.23 17.68
N ALA A 22 17.12 1.12 18.64
CA ALA A 22 15.79 0.55 18.49
C ALA A 22 14.85 1.49 17.71
N TRP A 23 15.41 2.41 16.92
CA TRP A 23 14.72 3.46 16.17
C TRP A 23 15.37 3.54 14.79
N GLY A 24 14.58 3.58 13.70
CA GLY A 24 15.11 4.23 12.48
C GLY A 24 14.54 3.86 11.12
N GLN A 25 13.87 2.72 10.92
CA GLN A 25 13.23 2.46 9.62
C GLN A 25 11.78 2.96 9.66
N SER A 26 11.51 4.00 8.88
CA SER A 26 10.14 4.44 8.62
C SER A 26 9.41 3.36 7.82
N VAL A 27 8.09 3.27 7.98
CA VAL A 27 7.29 2.34 7.17
C VAL A 27 7.48 2.63 5.68
N ASN A 28 7.51 3.89 5.28
CA ASN A 28 7.68 4.27 3.88
C ASN A 28 9.01 3.76 3.30
N SER A 29 10.11 3.76 4.08
CA SER A 29 11.38 3.21 3.56
C SER A 29 11.32 1.70 3.37
N VAL A 30 10.65 0.97 4.27
CA VAL A 30 10.45 -0.49 4.12
C VAL A 30 9.54 -0.79 2.92
N LEU A 31 8.46 -0.04 2.74
CA LEU A 31 7.56 -0.23 1.60
C LEU A 31 8.24 0.10 0.27
N SER A 32 8.99 1.21 0.20
CA SER A 32 9.75 1.60 -0.99
C SER A 32 10.79 0.55 -1.38
N GLU A 33 11.50 -0.01 -0.42
CA GLU A 33 12.49 -1.06 -0.69
C GLU A 33 11.84 -2.37 -1.15
N LEU A 34 10.69 -2.75 -0.58
CA LEU A 34 9.88 -3.87 -1.08
C LEU A 34 9.39 -3.65 -2.51
N ASP A 35 8.95 -2.42 -2.83
CA ASP A 35 8.50 -2.07 -4.18
C ASP A 35 9.64 -2.23 -5.19
N GLN A 36 10.85 -1.80 -4.84
CA GLN A 36 12.03 -1.90 -5.72
C GLN A 36 12.51 -3.35 -5.95
N ASN A 37 12.42 -4.22 -4.93
CA ASN A 37 13.06 -5.53 -4.95
C ASN A 37 12.11 -6.72 -5.18
N TYR A 38 10.85 -6.61 -4.78
CA TYR A 38 9.92 -7.75 -4.73
C TYR A 38 8.64 -7.55 -5.50
N TYR A 39 7.99 -6.40 -5.36
CA TYR A 39 6.65 -6.20 -5.91
C TYR A 39 6.65 -5.54 -7.30
N TYR A 40 7.64 -4.67 -7.59
CA TYR A 40 7.74 -3.92 -8.86
C TYR A 40 9.15 -3.89 -9.48
N PRO A 41 9.80 -5.04 -9.74
CA PRO A 41 11.08 -5.04 -10.43
C PRO A 41 10.89 -4.78 -11.94
N GLN A 42 10.53 -3.55 -12.34
CA GLN A 42 10.59 -3.12 -13.74
C GLN A 42 11.18 -1.73 -13.85
N LYS A 43 12.47 -1.68 -14.20
CA LYS A 43 13.32 -0.48 -14.30
C LYS A 43 12.85 0.62 -15.27
N GLN A 44 11.67 0.49 -15.89
CA GLN A 44 11.04 1.54 -16.70
C GLN A 44 9.54 1.78 -16.39
N GLY A 45 8.90 0.91 -15.61
CA GLY A 45 7.51 1.02 -15.14
C GLY A 45 6.42 1.06 -16.21
N LEU A 46 5.18 0.74 -15.81
CA LEU A 46 3.99 1.07 -16.59
C LEU A 46 3.83 2.60 -16.59
N LYS A 47 3.91 3.26 -17.74
CA LYS A 47 3.88 4.74 -17.83
C LYS A 47 2.46 5.29 -17.92
N SER A 48 1.56 4.55 -18.57
CA SER A 48 0.16 4.88 -18.68
C SER A 48 -0.66 3.65 -19.02
N VAL A 49 -1.95 3.71 -18.72
CA VAL A 49 -2.96 2.73 -19.12
C VAL A 49 -4.20 3.47 -19.58
N SER A 50 -4.77 2.98 -20.66
CA SER A 50 -6.12 3.34 -21.09
C SER A 50 -6.87 2.06 -21.39
N ALA A 51 -8.06 1.89 -20.80
CA ALA A 51 -8.88 0.71 -20.99
C ALA A 51 -10.35 1.10 -21.16
N ARG A 52 -11.03 0.52 -22.14
CA ARG A 52 -12.49 0.57 -22.19
C ARG A 52 -13.03 -0.48 -21.22
N VAL A 53 -13.86 -0.03 -20.28
CA VAL A 53 -14.48 -0.86 -19.25
C VAL A 53 -15.96 -1.02 -19.57
N GLN A 54 -16.37 -2.28 -19.67
CA GLN A 54 -17.75 -2.70 -19.86
C GLN A 54 -18.19 -3.45 -18.62
N TRP A 55 -19.41 -3.19 -18.17
CA TRP A 55 -19.95 -3.82 -16.97
C TRP A 55 -21.46 -3.91 -17.03
N GLU A 56 -21.98 -4.87 -16.28
CA GLU A 56 -23.40 -5.13 -16.17
C GLU A 56 -23.76 -5.23 -14.69
N GLN A 57 -24.95 -4.75 -14.34
CA GLN A 57 -25.47 -4.79 -12.98
C GLN A 57 -26.69 -5.69 -12.92
N LEU A 58 -26.84 -6.44 -11.83
CA LEU A 58 -28.03 -7.27 -11.64
C LEU A 58 -29.28 -6.38 -11.49
N ASP A 59 -30.33 -6.70 -12.25
CA ASP A 59 -31.63 -6.03 -12.16
C ASP A 59 -32.42 -6.56 -10.96
N VAL A 60 -32.21 -5.92 -9.82
CA VAL A 60 -32.94 -6.22 -8.59
C VAL A 60 -34.34 -5.62 -8.57
N ALA A 61 -34.64 -4.62 -9.41
CA ALA A 61 -35.91 -3.91 -9.39
C ALA A 61 -37.01 -4.66 -10.15
N SER A 62 -36.68 -5.31 -11.26
CA SER A 62 -37.66 -6.09 -12.03
C SER A 62 -37.88 -7.51 -11.51
N GLY A 63 -37.03 -8.00 -10.59
CA GLY A 63 -37.06 -9.38 -10.11
C GLY A 63 -36.76 -10.42 -11.21
N SER A 64 -36.32 -9.98 -12.39
CA SER A 64 -36.13 -10.85 -13.56
C SER A 64 -34.86 -11.71 -13.49
N GLY A 65 -33.94 -11.40 -12.57
CA GLY A 65 -32.62 -12.03 -12.48
C GLY A 65 -31.70 -11.71 -13.66
N LYS A 66 -32.09 -10.77 -14.53
CA LYS A 66 -31.30 -10.35 -15.69
C LYS A 66 -30.28 -9.29 -15.31
N TYR A 67 -29.29 -9.10 -16.17
CA TYR A 67 -28.30 -8.05 -16.03
C TYR A 67 -28.64 -6.87 -16.94
N LEU A 68 -28.54 -5.66 -16.41
CA LEU A 68 -28.67 -4.41 -17.15
C LEU A 68 -27.28 -3.94 -17.56
N ARG A 69 -27.09 -3.75 -18.86
CA ARG A 69 -25.84 -3.20 -19.39
C ARG A 69 -25.72 -1.71 -19.07
N ASN A 70 -24.65 -1.36 -18.36
CA ASN A 70 -24.32 0.02 -18.08
C ASN A 70 -23.54 0.65 -19.25
N PRO A 71 -23.48 2.01 -19.32
CA PRO A 71 -22.65 2.69 -20.29
C PRO A 71 -21.17 2.28 -20.19
N ASP A 72 -20.50 2.22 -21.33
CA ASP A 72 -19.06 1.95 -21.40
C ASP A 72 -18.27 3.13 -20.80
N PHE A 73 -17.26 2.82 -19.99
CA PHE A 73 -16.33 3.79 -19.42
C PHE A 73 -14.97 3.68 -20.11
N ILE A 74 -14.21 4.77 -20.12
CA ILE A 74 -12.78 4.78 -20.40
C ILE A 74 -12.08 5.01 -19.07
N PHE A 75 -11.27 4.05 -18.66
CA PHE A 75 -10.33 4.21 -17.57
C PHE A 75 -9.03 4.78 -18.12
N THR A 76 -8.49 5.81 -17.49
CA THR A 76 -7.17 6.36 -17.81
C THR A 76 -6.33 6.48 -16.55
N TRP A 77 -5.07 6.08 -16.65
CA TRP A 77 -4.06 6.23 -15.63
C TRP A 77 -2.72 6.63 -16.24
N GLN A 78 -1.95 7.45 -15.53
CA GLN A 78 -0.59 7.82 -15.88
C GLN A 78 0.30 7.82 -14.64
N ALA A 79 1.51 7.29 -14.81
CA ALA A 79 2.55 7.37 -13.80
C ALA A 79 2.85 8.84 -13.47
N ASN A 80 2.97 9.15 -12.18
CA ASN A 80 3.23 10.50 -11.65
C ASN A 80 2.12 11.54 -11.90
N SER A 81 0.91 11.12 -12.27
CA SER A 81 -0.24 12.03 -12.26
C SER A 81 -0.74 12.26 -10.82
N ASN A 82 -1.27 13.44 -10.55
CA ASN A 82 -1.92 13.76 -9.27
C ASN A 82 -3.21 12.94 -9.04
N GLU A 83 -3.66 12.18 -10.04
CA GLU A 83 -4.90 11.40 -10.01
C GLU A 83 -4.73 10.03 -9.32
N GLY A 84 -3.52 9.68 -8.87
CA GLY A 84 -3.23 8.52 -8.01
C GLY A 84 -3.61 7.18 -8.65
N LEU A 85 -4.86 6.77 -8.45
CA LEU A 85 -5.45 5.51 -8.93
C LEU A 85 -6.02 5.61 -10.36
N GLY A 86 -5.90 6.77 -11.01
CA GLY A 86 -6.50 7.03 -12.31
C GLY A 86 -7.98 7.38 -12.20
N LYS A 87 -8.62 7.63 -13.35
CA LYS A 87 -10.00 8.10 -13.42
C LYS A 87 -10.79 7.33 -14.46
N PHE A 88 -12.09 7.26 -14.21
CA PHE A 88 -13.07 6.85 -15.20
C PHE A 88 -13.73 8.08 -15.83
N SER A 89 -13.90 8.03 -17.14
CA SER A 89 -14.78 8.91 -17.90
C SER A 89 -15.75 8.07 -18.72
N LEU A 90 -16.90 8.62 -19.11
CA LEU A 90 -17.78 7.91 -20.03
C LEU A 90 -17.12 7.84 -21.42
N ALA A 91 -17.33 6.71 -22.12
CA ALA A 91 -16.87 6.57 -23.51
C ALA A 91 -17.65 7.44 -24.50
N LYS A 92 -18.79 8.02 -24.07
CA LYS A 92 -19.60 8.98 -24.82
C LYS A 92 -19.96 10.14 -23.89
N GLU A 93 -19.93 11.36 -24.42
CA GLU A 93 -20.31 12.55 -23.65
C GLU A 93 -21.76 12.42 -23.17
N GLN A 94 -21.92 12.40 -21.85
CA GLN A 94 -23.20 12.38 -21.17
C GLN A 94 -22.99 13.04 -19.81
N GLU A 95 -23.66 14.16 -19.57
CA GLU A 95 -23.63 14.86 -18.29
C GLU A 95 -24.96 14.66 -17.54
N GLY A 96 -24.89 14.59 -16.21
CA GLY A 96 -26.07 14.51 -15.34
C GLY A 96 -25.85 13.70 -14.06
N ASP A 97 -26.86 13.68 -13.18
CA ASP A 97 -26.81 12.97 -11.89
C ASP A 97 -26.50 11.48 -12.01
N ARG A 98 -27.05 10.84 -13.06
CA ARG A 98 -26.82 9.42 -13.36
C ARG A 98 -25.35 9.09 -13.60
N PHE A 99 -24.58 10.00 -14.22
CA PHE A 99 -23.15 9.79 -14.42
C PHE A 99 -22.38 9.81 -13.10
N ARG A 100 -22.70 10.78 -12.22
CA ARG A 100 -22.07 10.87 -10.88
C ARG A 100 -22.32 9.62 -10.06
N GLU A 101 -23.53 9.07 -10.14
CA GLU A 101 -23.89 7.82 -9.46
C GLU A 101 -23.07 6.63 -9.98
N LEU A 102 -23.02 6.43 -11.31
CA LEU A 102 -22.27 5.34 -11.92
C LEU A 102 -20.76 5.43 -11.62
N ILE A 103 -20.19 6.64 -11.64
CA ILE A 103 -18.78 6.87 -11.26
C ILE A 103 -18.53 6.48 -9.81
N ARG A 104 -19.43 6.82 -8.88
CA ARG A 104 -19.31 6.41 -7.47
C ARG A 104 -19.31 4.89 -7.31
N GLN A 105 -20.12 4.18 -8.10
CA GLN A 105 -20.20 2.72 -8.06
C GLN A 105 -18.95 2.05 -8.64
N ILE A 106 -18.37 2.57 -9.72
CA ILE A 106 -17.23 1.92 -10.39
C ILE A 106 -15.85 2.34 -9.83
N ASN A 107 -15.76 3.50 -9.17
CA ASN A 107 -14.50 4.03 -8.62
C ASN A 107 -13.72 3.09 -7.68
N PRO A 108 -14.35 2.23 -6.85
CA PRO A 108 -13.63 1.28 -6.02
C PRO A 108 -12.81 0.25 -6.83
N PHE A 109 -13.18 -0.04 -8.09
CA PHE A 109 -12.51 -1.04 -8.92
C PHE A 109 -11.24 -0.53 -9.59
N ARG A 110 -10.86 0.74 -9.42
CA ARG A 110 -9.65 1.32 -10.05
C ARG A 110 -8.37 0.56 -9.66
N GLU A 111 -8.28 0.14 -8.40
CA GLU A 111 -7.13 -0.63 -7.91
C GLU A 111 -7.00 -2.02 -8.54
N LEU A 112 -8.08 -2.56 -9.11
CA LEU A 112 -8.02 -3.83 -9.84
C LEU A 112 -7.42 -3.67 -11.24
N ILE A 113 -7.48 -2.46 -11.81
CA ILE A 113 -7.02 -2.18 -13.16
C ILE A 113 -5.53 -1.80 -13.16
N ILE A 114 -5.07 -1.08 -12.14
CA ILE A 114 -3.66 -0.68 -11.98
C ILE A 114 -3.07 -1.30 -10.74
N PRO A 115 -1.98 -2.08 -10.88
CA PRO A 115 -1.28 -2.60 -9.73
C PRO A 115 -0.59 -1.42 -9.01
N LEU A 116 -1.03 -1.07 -7.81
CA LEU A 116 -0.45 -0.03 -6.97
C LEU A 116 0.81 -0.48 -6.24
N THR A 117 1.82 0.41 -6.18
CA THR A 117 2.95 0.19 -5.28
C THR A 117 2.46 0.04 -3.84
N LEU A 118 3.21 -0.69 -3.01
CA LEU A 118 2.85 -0.86 -1.62
C LEU A 118 2.82 0.49 -0.90
N GLU A 119 3.72 1.41 -1.23
CA GLU A 119 3.68 2.79 -0.72
C GLU A 119 2.35 3.50 -1.07
N GLN A 120 1.89 3.39 -2.31
CA GLN A 120 0.61 3.97 -2.75
C GLN A 120 -0.59 3.29 -2.09
N LYS A 121 -0.60 1.95 -2.05
CA LYS A 121 -1.66 1.15 -1.43
C LYS A 121 -1.84 1.49 0.05
N PHE A 122 -0.75 1.77 0.75
CA PHE A 122 -0.76 2.05 2.18
C PHE A 122 -0.62 3.54 2.53
N PHE A 123 -0.77 4.45 1.57
CA PHE A 123 -0.66 5.90 1.79
C PHE A 123 -1.60 6.43 2.89
N ASN A 124 -2.84 5.92 2.91
CA ASN A 124 -3.85 6.28 3.91
C ASN A 124 -3.75 5.44 5.20
N HIS A 125 -2.64 4.74 5.42
CA HIS A 125 -2.42 3.98 6.65
C HIS A 125 -1.34 4.66 7.51
N GLU A 126 -1.49 4.54 8.82
CA GLU A 126 -0.42 4.81 9.76
C GLU A 126 0.35 3.54 10.07
N GLY A 127 1.67 3.67 10.02
CA GLY A 127 2.57 2.54 10.01
C GLY A 127 3.54 2.51 11.19
N ARG A 128 3.85 1.31 11.70
CA ARG A 128 4.99 1.08 12.60
C ARG A 128 5.79 -0.14 12.16
N VAL A 129 7.11 -0.03 12.24
CA VAL A 129 8.05 -1.14 11.98
C VAL A 129 8.59 -1.66 13.31
N GLN A 130 8.55 -2.98 13.51
CA GLN A 130 9.27 -3.65 14.57
C GLN A 130 10.35 -4.55 13.97
N LYS A 131 11.56 -4.45 14.51
CA LYS A 131 12.73 -5.19 14.03
C LYS A 131 12.99 -6.42 14.90
N GLY A 132 13.17 -7.56 14.26
CA GLY A 132 13.74 -8.80 14.81
C GLY A 132 14.55 -9.49 13.71
N ASP A 133 14.54 -10.83 13.67
CA ASP A 133 15.12 -11.58 12.54
C ASP A 133 14.45 -11.26 11.19
N LYS A 134 13.19 -10.82 11.27
CA LYS A 134 12.37 -10.28 10.17
C LYS A 134 11.82 -8.92 10.58
N LEU A 135 11.41 -8.11 9.61
CA LEU A 135 10.72 -6.86 9.88
C LEU A 135 9.21 -7.13 9.96
N LEU A 136 8.56 -6.69 11.03
CA LEU A 136 7.11 -6.72 11.16
C LEU A 136 6.57 -5.30 10.95
N VAL A 137 5.94 -5.09 9.80
CA VAL A 137 5.27 -3.83 9.44
C VAL A 137 3.80 -3.94 9.83
N ARG A 138 3.33 -3.06 10.72
CA ARG A 138 1.91 -2.91 11.05
C ARG A 138 1.38 -1.64 10.41
N LEU A 139 0.24 -1.74 9.75
CA LEU A 139 -0.41 -0.67 9.01
C LEU A 139 -1.88 -0.61 9.46
N ASN A 140 -2.29 0.51 10.02
CA ASN A 140 -3.68 0.73 10.42
C ASN A 140 -4.28 1.82 9.55
N SER A 141 -5.49 1.63 9.04
CA SER A 141 -6.16 2.69 8.29
C SER A 141 -6.33 3.95 9.14
N LYS A 142 -6.15 5.12 8.51
CA LYS A 142 -6.50 6.42 9.11
C LYS A 142 -8.01 6.67 9.13
N THR A 143 -8.79 5.88 8.41
CA THR A 143 -10.26 5.99 8.34
C THR A 143 -10.93 4.86 9.11
N GLU A 144 -12.09 5.15 9.72
CA GLU A 144 -12.84 4.21 10.58
C GLU A 144 -13.27 2.92 9.85
N SER A 145 -13.40 2.97 8.52
CA SER A 145 -13.81 1.84 7.69
C SER A 145 -12.67 0.99 7.13
N GLY A 146 -11.40 1.34 7.40
CA GLY A 146 -10.27 0.64 6.79
C GLY A 146 -9.66 -0.45 7.68
N GLY A 147 -9.24 -1.54 7.04
CA GLY A 147 -8.62 -2.67 7.73
C GLY A 147 -7.20 -2.41 8.25
N THR A 148 -6.77 -3.29 9.14
CA THR A 148 -5.40 -3.41 9.63
C THR A 148 -4.64 -4.47 8.83
N TYR A 149 -3.40 -4.15 8.47
CA TYR A 149 -2.49 -5.07 7.80
C TYR A 149 -1.23 -5.32 8.62
N LYS A 150 -0.72 -6.55 8.56
CA LYS A 150 0.55 -6.97 9.16
C LYS A 150 1.39 -7.68 8.11
N LEU A 151 2.54 -7.12 7.76
CA LEU A 151 3.49 -7.68 6.80
C LEU A 151 4.70 -8.22 7.56
N LEU A 152 5.02 -9.49 7.37
CA LEU A 152 6.28 -10.08 7.83
C LEU A 152 7.27 -10.12 6.68
N VAL A 153 8.24 -9.22 6.71
CA VAL A 153 9.20 -8.98 5.64
C VAL A 153 10.53 -9.63 5.97
N ASP A 154 11.11 -10.31 5.00
CA ASP A 154 12.47 -10.85 5.08
C ASP A 154 13.45 -9.80 4.54
N PRO A 155 14.23 -9.11 5.38
CA PRO A 155 15.09 -8.02 4.94
C PRO A 155 16.34 -8.49 4.18
N LYS A 156 16.60 -9.81 4.09
CA LYS A 156 17.73 -10.36 3.32
C LYS A 156 17.38 -10.49 1.84
N GLU A 157 16.18 -10.97 1.57
CA GLU A 157 15.66 -11.14 0.19
C GLU A 157 14.72 -10.00 -0.22
N TRP A 158 14.37 -9.11 0.71
CA TRP A 158 13.38 -8.04 0.54
C TRP A 158 12.03 -8.54 0.05
N VAL A 159 11.52 -9.63 0.61
CA VAL A 159 10.23 -10.24 0.24
C VAL A 159 9.23 -10.30 1.39
N ILE A 160 7.94 -10.24 1.08
CA ILE A 160 6.88 -10.49 2.07
C ILE A 160 6.71 -12.01 2.22
N ARG A 161 6.96 -12.53 3.43
CA ARG A 161 6.79 -13.96 3.75
C ARG A 161 5.40 -14.27 4.28
N LYS A 162 4.76 -13.30 4.91
CA LYS A 162 3.41 -13.43 5.44
C LYS A 162 2.69 -12.09 5.40
N LEU A 163 1.43 -12.12 4.97
CA LEU A 163 0.49 -11.02 5.02
C LEU A 163 -0.69 -11.45 5.91
N ARG A 164 -1.04 -10.63 6.89
CA ARG A 164 -2.32 -10.75 7.60
C ARG A 164 -3.13 -9.49 7.34
N LEU A 165 -4.43 -9.66 7.08
CA LEU A 165 -5.39 -8.58 6.99
C LEU A 165 -6.51 -8.85 8.01
N GLU A 166 -6.91 -7.79 8.69
CA GLU A 166 -7.99 -7.79 9.67
C GLU A 166 -8.85 -6.56 9.36
N GLN A 167 -10.07 -6.76 8.86
CA GLN A 167 -11.07 -5.71 8.79
C GLN A 167 -12.12 -6.05 9.84
N THR A 168 -12.24 -5.16 10.82
CA THR A 168 -13.46 -5.03 11.62
C THR A 168 -14.32 -3.98 10.94
N HIS A 169 -15.64 -4.16 10.91
CA HIS A 169 -16.69 -3.30 10.30
C HIS A 169 -17.25 -3.73 8.92
N SER A 170 -18.53 -3.36 8.76
CA SER A 170 -19.54 -3.72 7.74
C SER A 170 -19.04 -3.99 6.30
N PRO A 171 -19.62 -4.98 5.59
CA PRO A 171 -20.78 -5.81 5.98
C PRO A 171 -20.45 -6.92 6.99
N GLU A 172 -19.20 -7.41 7.04
CA GLU A 172 -18.78 -8.49 7.93
C GLU A 172 -17.30 -8.33 8.34
N ASP A 173 -16.93 -8.95 9.46
CA ASP A 173 -15.54 -9.03 9.90
C ASP A 173 -14.75 -9.96 8.96
N VAL A 174 -13.66 -9.45 8.38
CA VAL A 174 -12.78 -10.23 7.50
C VAL A 174 -11.44 -10.43 8.17
N LYS A 175 -11.01 -11.68 8.28
CA LYS A 175 -9.65 -12.05 8.69
C LYS A 175 -9.03 -12.95 7.64
N GLY A 176 -7.87 -12.55 7.14
CA GLY A 176 -7.11 -13.31 6.16
C GLY A 176 -5.66 -13.45 6.59
N GLU A 177 -5.10 -14.65 6.41
CA GLU A 177 -3.66 -14.88 6.50
C GLU A 177 -3.18 -15.54 5.21
N PHE A 178 -2.17 -14.93 4.59
CA PHE A 178 -1.50 -15.47 3.43
C PHE A 178 -0.03 -15.71 3.80
N ARG A 179 0.43 -16.95 3.62
CA ARG A 179 1.83 -17.32 3.82
C ARG A 179 2.41 -17.73 2.47
N TYR A 180 3.47 -17.05 2.06
CA TYR A 180 4.17 -17.35 0.82
C TYR A 180 5.21 -18.43 1.13
N ILE A 181 4.98 -19.62 0.58
CA ILE A 181 5.87 -20.78 0.68
C ILE A 181 6.70 -20.79 -0.61
N LYS A 182 8.00 -21.03 -0.47
CA LYS A 182 8.91 -21.17 -1.61
C LYS A 182 8.87 -22.60 -2.14
#